data_AF-A0A8X6MU20-F1
#
_entry.id   AF-A0A8X6MU20-F1
#
_cell.length_a   1.000
_cell.length_b   1.000
_cell.length_c   1.000
_cell.angle_alpha   90.00
_cell.angle_beta   90.00
_cell.angle_gamma   90.00
#
_symmetry.space_group_name_H-M   'P 1'
#
loop_
_entity.id
_entity.type
_entity.pdbx_description
1 polymer ?
#
loop_
_entity_poly.entity_id
_entity_poly.type
_entity_poly.pdbx_seq_one_letter_code
_entity_poly.pdbx_strand_id
1 'polypeptide(L)'
;MSYTEFVWFLISEEDKRHPRSIEYWFRCMDLDGDGLLSMYELEYFYQEQLQRLDALGIETLPFNDCLCQMLDIIKPKVPGKISLSDLKKCKMTPIFFDTFFNLEKYLDHEQRDPFASQREHDGEGPEMSDWDRYAADEYEQLVAEEGANEPQEELPMETEDDYDYAESDDYHY
;
A
#
# COMPACT_ATOMS: atom_id res chain seq x y z
N MET A 1 16.60 -16.31 20.22
CA MET A 1 15.26 -15.82 20.57
C MET A 1 14.48 -16.89 21.32
N SER A 2 13.92 -16.52 22.46
CA SER A 2 12.92 -17.25 23.25
C SER A 2 11.50 -16.97 22.75
N TYR A 3 10.52 -17.78 23.15
CA TYR A 3 9.11 -17.57 22.77
C TYR A 3 8.60 -16.17 23.16
N THR A 4 8.96 -15.68 24.34
CA THR A 4 8.59 -14.33 24.78
C THR A 4 9.18 -13.24 23.90
N GLU A 5 10.41 -13.38 23.43
CA GLU A 5 11.04 -12.43 22.50
C GLU A 5 10.37 -12.49 21.12
N PHE A 6 9.99 -13.69 20.67
CA PHE A 6 9.25 -13.86 19.43
C PHE A 6 7.86 -13.20 19.48
N VAL A 7 7.15 -13.29 20.62
CA VAL A 7 5.85 -12.60 20.79
C VAL A 7 6.03 -11.08 20.70
N TRP A 8 7.07 -10.52 21.33
CA TRP A 8 7.36 -9.09 21.20
C TRP A 8 7.68 -8.67 19.77
N PHE A 9 8.45 -9.50 19.05
CA PHE A 9 8.71 -9.30 17.63
C PHE A 9 7.42 -9.30 16.82
N LEU A 10 6.59 -10.34 16.96
CA LEU A 10 5.36 -10.49 16.18
C LEU A 10 4.40 -9.31 16.39
N ILE A 11 4.13 -8.95 17.65
CA ILE A 11 3.24 -7.82 17.97
C ILE A 11 3.81 -6.50 17.43
N SER A 12 5.14 -6.32 17.49
CA SER A 12 5.77 -5.10 16.98
C SER A 12 5.79 -5.03 15.46
N GLU A 13 5.84 -6.17 14.77
CA GLU A 13 5.85 -6.29 13.31
C GLU A 13 4.45 -6.04 12.72
N GLU A 14 3.42 -6.53 13.41
CA GLU A 14 2.02 -6.39 13.04
C GLU A 14 1.51 -4.95 13.20
N ASP A 15 1.76 -4.32 14.36
CA ASP A 15 1.38 -2.91 14.60
C ASP A 15 2.60 -2.02 14.88
N LYS A 16 3.10 -1.36 13.83
CA LYS A 16 4.19 -0.37 13.92
C LYS A 16 3.73 1.03 14.35
N ARG A 17 2.44 1.27 14.56
CA ARG A 17 1.90 2.56 15.05
C ARG A 17 1.98 2.65 16.57
N HIS A 18 1.89 1.51 17.26
CA HIS A 18 1.93 1.50 18.72
C HIS A 18 3.28 2.05 19.25
N PRO A 19 3.29 2.94 20.26
CA PRO A 19 4.52 3.57 20.76
C PRO A 19 5.61 2.61 21.22
N ARG A 20 5.23 1.40 21.67
CA ARG A 20 6.17 0.34 22.09
C ARG A 20 6.82 -0.35 20.90
N SER A 21 6.09 -0.55 19.81
CA SER A 21 6.63 -1.09 18.56
C SER A 21 7.60 -0.10 17.92
N ILE A 22 7.28 1.21 17.98
CA ILE A 22 8.20 2.27 17.55
C ILE A 22 9.50 2.22 18.36
N GLU A 23 9.41 2.08 19.69
CA GLU A 23 10.60 1.89 20.55
C GLU A 23 11.40 0.63 20.18
N TYR A 24 10.70 -0.47 19.89
CA TYR A 24 11.32 -1.74 19.52
C TYR A 24 12.13 -1.59 18.23
N TRP A 25 11.52 -1.10 17.15
CA TRP A 25 12.18 -0.93 15.87
C TRP A 25 13.25 0.14 15.88
N PHE A 26 13.03 1.24 16.62
CA PHE A 26 14.05 2.26 16.80
C PHE A 26 15.32 1.67 17.42
N ARG A 27 15.19 0.84 18.45
CA ARG A 27 16.35 0.15 19.06
C ARG A 27 17.02 -0.86 18.14
N CYS A 28 16.29 -1.43 17.19
CA CYS A 28 16.88 -2.30 16.18
C CYS A 28 17.65 -1.50 15.11
N MET A 29 17.21 -0.27 14.82
CA MET A 29 17.83 0.59 13.82
C MET A 29 19.01 1.42 14.37
N ASP A 30 18.96 1.78 15.64
CA ASP A 30 20.01 2.49 16.37
C ASP A 30 21.15 1.51 16.70
N LEU A 31 22.11 1.41 15.78
CA LEU A 31 23.18 0.41 15.81
C LEU A 31 24.26 0.75 16.84
N ASP A 32 24.49 2.04 17.08
CA ASP A 32 25.47 2.51 18.05
C ASP A 32 24.85 2.83 19.44
N GLY A 33 23.53 2.94 19.52
CA GLY A 33 22.78 3.14 20.76
C GLY A 33 22.84 4.58 21.27
N ASP A 34 23.16 5.57 20.42
CA ASP A 34 23.26 6.97 20.80
C ASP A 34 21.89 7.66 20.96
N GLY A 35 20.80 6.98 20.56
CA GLY A 35 19.44 7.47 20.64
C GLY A 35 19.00 8.34 19.45
N LEU A 36 19.77 8.35 18.37
CA LEU A 36 19.52 9.10 17.13
C LEU A 36 19.84 8.24 15.91
N LEU A 37 18.91 8.13 14.96
CA LEU A 37 19.22 7.50 13.68
C LEU A 37 19.98 8.50 12.81
N SER A 38 21.23 8.14 12.52
CA SER A 38 22.15 8.84 11.64
C SER A 38 21.96 8.40 10.19
N MET A 39 22.46 9.20 9.24
CA MET A 39 22.42 8.83 7.82
C MET A 39 23.12 7.51 7.53
N TYR A 40 24.17 7.19 8.28
CA TYR A 40 24.95 5.97 8.11
C TYR A 40 24.11 4.72 8.43
N GLU A 41 23.35 4.76 9.53
CA GLU A 41 22.49 3.63 9.91
C GLU A 41 21.35 3.45 8.92
N LEU A 42 20.74 4.56 8.46
CA LEU A 42 19.69 4.51 7.44
C LEU A 42 20.23 3.96 6.11
N GLU A 43 21.42 4.38 5.69
CA GLU A 43 22.08 3.88 4.49
C GLU A 43 22.39 2.38 4.60
N TYR A 44 22.83 1.93 5.77
CA TYR A 44 23.12 0.51 6.04
C TYR A 44 21.89 -0.38 5.78
N PHE A 45 20.73 -0.03 6.35
CA PHE A 45 19.49 -0.80 6.12
C PHE A 45 18.99 -0.66 4.69
N TYR A 46 19.03 0.54 4.12
CA TYR A 46 18.56 0.78 2.76
C TYR A 46 19.39 0.03 1.71
N GLN A 47 20.70 -0.13 1.93
CA GLN A 47 21.56 -0.89 1.03
C GLN A 47 21.10 -2.36 0.91
N GLU A 48 20.63 -2.97 1.99
CA GLU A 48 20.06 -4.33 1.92
C GLU A 48 18.73 -4.36 1.16
N GLN A 49 17.87 -3.36 1.36
CA GLN A 49 16.64 -3.22 0.58
C GLN A 49 16.91 -3.07 -0.92
N LEU A 50 17.89 -2.24 -1.30
CA LEU A 50 18.32 -2.08 -2.69
C LEU A 50 18.73 -3.42 -3.32
N GLN A 51 19.50 -4.24 -2.61
CA GLN A 51 19.89 -5.56 -3.11
C GLN A 51 18.70 -6.50 -3.33
N ARG A 52 17.72 -6.47 -2.42
CA ARG A 52 16.51 -7.30 -2.55
C ARG A 52 15.60 -6.82 -3.69
N LEU A 53 15.48 -5.50 -3.88
CA LEU A 53 14.73 -4.91 -4.99
C LEU A 53 15.38 -5.18 -6.35
N ASP A 54 16.72 -5.09 -6.43
CA ASP A 54 17.49 -5.43 -7.63
C ASP A 54 17.32 -6.92 -8.00
N ALA A 55 17.28 -7.80 -7.01
CA ALA A 55 16.99 -9.23 -7.22
C ALA A 55 15.58 -9.49 -7.80
N LEU A 56 14.63 -8.59 -7.55
CA LEU A 56 13.28 -8.62 -8.14
C LEU A 56 13.20 -7.88 -9.49
N GLY A 57 14.29 -7.22 -9.93
CA GLY A 57 14.33 -6.40 -11.14
C GLY A 57 13.51 -5.11 -11.04
N ILE A 58 13.25 -4.62 -9.82
CA ILE A 58 12.51 -3.39 -9.57
C ILE A 58 13.50 -2.23 -9.54
N GLU A 59 13.27 -1.20 -10.37
CA GLU A 59 14.08 0.01 -10.34
C GLU A 59 13.85 0.76 -9.02
N THR A 60 14.92 1.12 -8.34
CA THR A 60 14.88 1.73 -7.02
C THR A 60 15.37 3.15 -7.03
N LEU A 61 14.81 3.94 -6.11
CA LEU A 61 15.20 5.31 -5.91
C LEU A 61 16.58 5.40 -5.23
N PRO A 62 17.48 6.30 -5.65
CA PRO A 62 18.75 6.53 -4.97
C PRO A 62 18.56 6.88 -3.49
N PHE A 63 19.51 6.47 -2.63
CA PHE A 63 19.43 6.70 -1.18
C PHE A 63 19.24 8.17 -0.81
N ASN A 64 19.92 9.11 -1.49
CA ASN A 64 19.77 10.54 -1.20
C ASN A 64 18.33 11.03 -1.40
N ASP A 65 17.66 10.58 -2.46
CA ASP A 65 16.29 10.98 -2.76
C ASP A 65 15.32 10.33 -1.76
N CYS A 66 15.56 9.05 -1.40
CA CYS A 66 14.76 8.32 -0.43
C CYS A 66 14.86 8.98 0.94
N LEU A 67 16.08 9.31 1.34
CA LEU A 67 16.37 10.01 2.57
C LEU A 67 15.69 11.38 2.62
N CYS A 68 15.72 12.16 1.52
CA CYS A 68 15.01 13.43 1.46
C CYS A 68 13.50 13.24 1.69
N GLN A 69 12.89 12.28 1.00
CA GLN A 69 11.48 11.94 1.16
C GLN A 69 11.16 11.53 2.62
N MET A 70 11.99 10.69 3.23
CA MET A 70 11.80 10.24 4.61
C MET A 70 11.96 11.39 5.62
N LEU A 71 12.92 12.30 5.39
CA LEU A 71 13.09 13.49 6.23
C LEU A 71 11.92 14.47 6.09
N ASP A 72 11.34 14.60 4.90
CA ASP A 72 10.15 15.42 4.68
C ASP A 72 8.89 14.83 5.33
N ILE A 73 8.81 13.50 5.43
CA ILE A 73 7.74 12.79 6.14
C ILE A 73 7.90 12.94 7.66
N ILE A 74 9.09 12.65 8.20
CA ILE A 74 9.33 12.63 9.65
C ILE A 74 9.47 14.04 10.23
N LYS A 75 10.01 15.00 9.46
CA LYS A 75 10.29 16.39 9.87
C LYS A 75 11.02 16.45 11.22
N PRO A 76 12.23 15.85 11.33
CA PRO A 76 12.94 15.78 12.59
C PRO A 76 13.28 17.17 13.12
N LYS A 77 13.31 17.31 14.45
CA LYS A 77 13.65 18.59 15.09
C LYS A 77 15.07 19.05 14.75
N VAL A 78 16.00 18.11 14.62
CA VAL A 78 17.39 18.37 14.22
C VAL A 78 17.56 17.83 12.80
N PRO A 79 17.95 18.68 11.82
CA PRO A 79 18.17 18.23 10.45
C PRO A 79 19.17 17.08 10.38
N GLY A 80 18.78 16.00 9.69
CA GLY A 80 19.63 14.84 9.46
C GLY A 80 19.90 13.94 10.66
N LYS A 81 19.18 14.13 11.78
CA LYS A 81 19.20 13.23 12.93
C LYS A 81 17.78 12.94 13.38
N ILE A 82 17.35 11.69 13.29
CA ILE A 82 15.99 11.30 13.64
C ILE A 82 15.99 10.73 15.06
N SER A 83 15.30 11.39 15.99
CA SER A 83 15.14 10.88 17.35
C SER A 83 13.90 10.00 17.48
N LEU A 84 13.88 9.13 18.49
CA LEU A 84 12.68 8.38 18.87
C LEU A 84 11.47 9.30 19.10
N SER A 85 11.71 10.51 19.62
CA SER A 85 10.64 11.49 19.85
C SER A 85 10.06 12.05 18.56
N ASP A 86 10.85 12.13 17.49
CA ASP A 86 10.36 12.57 16.18
C ASP A 86 9.47 11.49 15.56
N LEU A 87 9.90 10.23 15.61
CA LEU A 87 9.09 9.10 15.14
C LEU A 87 7.78 8.97 15.93
N LYS A 88 7.80 9.05 17.26
CA LYS A 88 6.56 8.97 18.05
C LYS A 88 5.54 10.09 17.76
N LYS A 89 5.99 11.23 17.25
CA LYS A 89 5.11 12.35 16.87
C LYS A 89 4.60 12.22 15.45
N CYS A 90 5.32 11.52 14.59
CA CYS A 90 4.94 11.32 13.20
C CYS A 90 3.95 10.16 13.09
N LYS A 91 2.82 10.39 12.43
CA LYS A 91 1.82 9.33 12.18
C LYS A 91 2.26 8.37 11.05
N MET A 92 3.23 8.78 10.25
CA MET A 92 3.74 8.05 9.07
C MET A 92 4.97 7.21 9.39
N THR A 93 5.29 7.02 10.68
CA THR A 93 6.40 6.16 11.13
C THR A 93 6.35 4.71 10.64
N PRO A 94 5.18 4.05 10.47
CA PRO A 94 5.13 2.73 9.86
C PRO A 94 5.76 2.70 8.46
N ILE A 95 5.42 3.70 7.62
CA ILE A 95 5.95 3.81 6.26
C ILE A 95 7.47 3.99 6.31
N PHE A 96 7.96 4.87 7.19
CA PHE A 96 9.40 5.05 7.40
C PHE A 96 10.09 3.72 7.71
N PHE A 97 9.56 2.92 8.64
CA PHE A 97 10.14 1.63 8.98
C PHE A 97 10.08 0.62 7.82
N ASP A 98 8.95 0.55 7.14
CA ASP A 98 8.78 -0.40 6.04
C ASP A 98 9.73 -0.09 4.88
N THR A 99 9.97 1.19 4.56
CA THR A 99 10.97 1.63 3.57
C THR A 99 12.36 1.07 3.85
N PHE A 100 12.82 1.06 5.10
CA PHE A 100 14.20 0.67 5.42
C PHE A 100 14.40 -0.84 5.60
N PHE A 101 13.39 -1.62 5.98
CA PHE A 101 13.63 -3.04 6.28
C PHE A 101 12.48 -4.01 5.98
N ASN A 102 11.29 -3.54 5.57
CA ASN A 102 10.17 -4.41 5.23
C ASN A 102 9.78 -4.24 3.76
N LEU A 103 10.43 -4.99 2.89
CA LEU A 103 10.23 -4.94 1.44
C LEU A 103 8.79 -5.21 1.01
N GLU A 104 8.14 -6.21 1.59
CA GLU A 104 6.77 -6.61 1.22
C GLU A 104 5.80 -5.45 1.49
N LYS A 105 5.81 -4.92 2.72
CA LYS A 105 4.98 -3.77 3.09
C LYS A 105 5.39 -2.49 2.35
N TYR A 106 6.66 -2.32 2.01
CA TYR A 106 7.12 -1.19 1.19
C TYR A 106 6.50 -1.22 -0.21
N LEU A 107 6.52 -2.37 -0.88
CA LEU A 107 5.94 -2.52 -2.22
C LEU A 107 4.42 -2.31 -2.21
N ASP A 108 3.73 -2.80 -1.18
CA ASP A 108 2.31 -2.55 -0.99
C ASP A 108 2.01 -1.05 -0.86
N HIS A 109 2.83 -0.31 -0.12
CA HIS A 109 2.66 1.14 0.04
C HIS A 109 2.95 1.92 -1.25
N GLU A 110 3.92 1.50 -2.07
CA GLU A 110 4.22 2.14 -3.36
C GLU A 110 3.12 1.94 -4.40
N GLN A 111 2.46 0.78 -4.38
CA GLN A 111 1.33 0.47 -5.27
C GLN A 111 0.02 1.14 -4.82
N ARG A 112 -0.07 1.50 -3.53
CA ARG A 112 -1.26 2.10 -2.93
C ARG A 112 -1.30 3.60 -3.26
N ASP A 113 -2.34 3.99 -3.99
CA ASP A 113 -2.52 5.35 -4.51
C ASP A 113 -2.27 6.44 -3.43
N PRO A 114 -1.41 7.46 -3.70
CA PRO A 114 -1.13 8.56 -2.77
C PRO A 114 -2.39 9.29 -2.26
N PHE A 115 -3.49 9.26 -3.02
CA PHE A 115 -4.75 9.88 -2.62
C PHE A 115 -5.63 8.97 -1.74
N ALA A 116 -5.33 7.67 -1.64
CA ALA A 116 -6.08 6.75 -0.78
C ALA A 116 -5.80 7.01 0.70
N SER A 117 -4.53 7.22 1.07
CA SER A 117 -4.11 7.54 2.44
C SER A 117 -4.50 8.96 2.87
N GLN A 118 -4.62 9.89 1.92
CA GLN A 118 -5.11 11.26 2.18
C GLN A 118 -6.62 11.28 2.44
N ARG A 119 -7.40 10.43 1.75
CA ARG A 119 -8.84 10.22 2.03
C ARG A 119 -9.09 9.53 3.37
N GLU A 120 -8.19 8.66 3.81
CA GLU A 120 -8.22 8.07 5.16
C GLU A 120 -7.92 9.12 6.26
N HIS A 121 -7.22 10.21 5.97
CA HIS A 121 -6.80 11.18 7.00
C HIS A 121 -7.59 12.50 7.05
N ASP A 122 -8.15 12.96 5.92
CA ASP A 122 -8.90 14.23 5.82
C ASP A 122 -10.44 14.05 5.85
N GLY A 123 -10.94 12.82 5.94
CA GLY A 123 -12.38 12.55 5.97
C GLY A 123 -12.98 12.72 7.37
N GLU A 124 -13.69 13.83 7.63
CA GLU A 124 -14.63 13.96 8.76
C GLU A 124 -15.89 13.06 8.59
N GLY A 125 -15.73 11.86 8.05
CA GLY A 125 -16.74 10.81 7.97
C GLY A 125 -16.29 9.58 8.78
N PRO A 126 -17.20 8.65 9.10
CA PRO A 126 -16.80 7.40 9.75
C PRO A 126 -15.75 6.72 8.89
N GLU A 127 -14.53 6.56 9.41
CA GLU A 127 -13.49 5.77 8.79
C GLU A 127 -14.10 4.40 8.43
N MET A 128 -14.02 4.01 7.15
CA MET A 128 -14.51 2.70 6.72
C MET A 128 -13.71 1.66 7.51
N SER A 129 -14.38 0.89 8.36
CA SER A 129 -13.72 -0.01 9.30
C SER A 129 -12.94 -1.06 8.52
N ASP A 130 -11.88 -1.62 9.09
CA ASP A 130 -11.16 -2.75 8.49
C ASP A 130 -12.12 -3.90 8.10
N TRP A 131 -13.23 -4.05 8.84
CA TRP A 131 -14.33 -4.95 8.50
C TRP A 131 -15.13 -4.56 7.27
N ASP A 132 -15.39 -3.27 7.07
CA ASP A 132 -16.11 -2.76 5.90
C ASP A 132 -15.27 -2.93 4.65
N ARG A 133 -13.95 -2.78 4.76
CA ARG A 133 -13.00 -3.05 3.67
C ARG A 133 -12.91 -4.54 3.35
N TYR A 134 -12.76 -5.39 4.37
CA TYR A 134 -12.74 -6.83 4.19
C TYR A 134 -14.04 -7.34 3.56
N ALA A 135 -15.19 -6.84 4.00
CA ALA A 135 -16.48 -7.18 3.42
C ALA A 135 -16.62 -6.72 1.96
N ALA A 136 -16.04 -5.58 1.58
CA ALA A 136 -16.06 -5.10 0.21
C ALA A 136 -15.20 -5.98 -0.72
N ASP A 137 -13.99 -6.35 -0.29
CA ASP A 137 -13.09 -7.22 -1.05
C ASP A 137 -13.70 -8.62 -1.24
N GLU A 138 -14.26 -9.22 -0.19
CA GLU A 138 -14.95 -10.53 -0.27
C GLU A 138 -16.18 -10.47 -1.17
N TYR A 139 -16.93 -9.37 -1.15
CA TYR A 139 -18.08 -9.18 -2.04
C TYR A 139 -17.64 -9.06 -3.51
N GLU A 140 -16.59 -8.30 -3.80
CA GLU A 140 -16.06 -8.17 -5.16
C GLU A 140 -15.54 -9.51 -5.70
N GLN A 141 -14.89 -10.30 -4.85
CA GLN A 141 -14.41 -11.63 -5.20
C GLN A 141 -15.57 -12.60 -5.46
N LEU A 142 -16.62 -12.55 -4.64
CA LEU A 142 -17.84 -13.36 -4.83
C LEU A 142 -18.59 -12.96 -6.11
N VAL A 143 -18.72 -11.67 -6.41
CA VAL A 143 -19.32 -11.18 -7.66
C VAL A 143 -18.51 -11.63 -8.89
N ALA A 144 -17.18 -11.62 -8.80
CA ALA A 144 -16.32 -12.12 -9.88
C ALA A 144 -16.46 -13.64 -10.08
N GLU A 145 -16.62 -14.41 -9.01
CA GLU A 145 -16.88 -15.85 -9.08
C GLU A 145 -18.28 -16.18 -9.60
N GLU A 146 -19.30 -15.37 -9.25
CA GLU A 146 -20.69 -15.56 -9.70
C GLU A 146 -20.88 -15.14 -11.16
N GLY A 147 -20.23 -14.06 -11.60
CA GLY A 147 -20.17 -13.65 -13.01
C GLY A 147 -19.35 -14.60 -13.90
N ALA A 148 -18.44 -15.39 -13.31
CA ALA A 148 -17.75 -16.47 -14.01
C ALA A 148 -18.55 -17.78 -14.09
N ASN A 149 -19.67 -17.87 -13.37
CA ASN A 149 -20.51 -19.08 -13.27
C ASN A 149 -21.90 -18.92 -13.89
N GLU A 150 -22.21 -17.77 -14.51
CA GLU A 150 -23.37 -17.63 -15.40
C GLU A 150 -23.06 -18.39 -16.72
N PRO A 151 -23.83 -19.44 -17.08
CA PRO A 151 -23.82 -19.92 -18.45
C PRO A 151 -24.31 -18.76 -19.31
N GLN A 152 -23.55 -18.40 -20.36
CA GLN A 152 -23.97 -17.44 -21.37
C GLN A 152 -25.41 -17.77 -21.80
N GLU A 153 -26.40 -17.03 -21.29
CA GLU A 153 -27.71 -16.99 -21.91
C GLU A 153 -27.50 -16.25 -23.24
N GLU A 154 -27.32 -17.05 -24.28
CA GLU A 154 -27.31 -16.60 -25.68
C GLU A 154 -28.58 -15.79 -25.91
N LEU A 155 -28.42 -14.46 -25.96
CA LEU A 155 -29.44 -13.57 -26.50
C LEU A 155 -29.76 -14.08 -27.92
N PRO A 156 -31.00 -14.47 -28.23
CA PRO A 156 -31.32 -14.96 -29.56
C PRO A 156 -31.07 -13.83 -30.54
N MET A 157 -30.20 -14.08 -31.53
CA MET A 157 -30.05 -13.21 -32.69
C MET A 157 -31.44 -12.96 -33.28
N GLU A 158 -31.93 -11.72 -33.17
CA GLU A 158 -33.05 -11.27 -33.99
C GLU A 158 -32.58 -11.33 -35.44
N THR A 159 -33.03 -12.36 -36.16
CA THR A 159 -32.89 -12.49 -37.59
C THR A 159 -33.57 -11.28 -38.24
N GLU A 160 -32.82 -10.51 -39.01
CA GLU A 160 -33.36 -9.48 -39.91
C GLU A 160 -34.26 -10.18 -40.94
N ASP A 161 -35.54 -10.32 -40.60
CA ASP A 161 -36.57 -10.80 -41.52
C ASP A 161 -36.83 -9.73 -42.59
N ASP A 162 -36.55 -10.17 -43.82
CA ASP A 162 -36.76 -9.59 -45.12
C ASP A 162 -38.18 -8.99 -45.27
N TYR A 163 -38.29 -7.66 -45.39
CA TYR A 163 -39.52 -7.01 -45.85
C TYR A 163 -39.43 -6.76 -47.36
N ASP A 164 -39.86 -7.77 -48.09
CA ASP A 164 -40.17 -7.75 -49.52
C ASP A 164 -41.32 -6.74 -49.78
N TYR A 165 -40.99 -5.59 -50.40
CA TYR A 165 -41.98 -4.61 -50.86
C TYR A 165 -42.33 -4.90 -52.32
N ALA A 166 -43.27 -5.82 -52.55
CA ALA A 166 -43.86 -6.04 -53.86
C ALA A 166 -45.19 -5.27 -54.02
N GLU A 167 -45.10 -4.22 -54.84
CA GLU A 167 -46.07 -3.72 -55.84
C GLU A 167 -47.57 -3.55 -55.50
N SER A 168 -48.07 -2.34 -55.75
CA SER A 168 -49.20 -2.16 -56.67
C SER A 168 -49.27 -0.72 -57.21
N ASP A 169 -49.08 -0.61 -58.52
CA ASP A 169 -49.33 0.55 -59.39
C ASP A 169 -50.70 1.22 -59.20
N ASP A 170 -50.76 2.54 -59.38
CA ASP A 170 -51.87 3.19 -60.12
C ASP A 170 -51.44 4.55 -60.74
N TYR A 171 -51.37 4.53 -62.07
CA TYR A 171 -51.45 5.56 -63.12
C TYR A 171 -50.91 7.00 -62.95
N HIS A 172 -50.02 7.38 -63.88
CA HIS A 172 -50.25 8.58 -64.70
C HIS A 172 -49.91 8.38 -66.18
N TYR A 173 -50.98 8.43 -67.00
CA TYR A 173 -51.15 8.57 -68.46
C TYR A 173 -50.90 7.39 -69.40
#